data_AF-A0A920VDW4-F1
#
_entry.id   AF-A0A920VDW4-F1
#
_cell.length_a   1.000
_cell.length_b   1.000
_cell.length_c   1.000
_cell.angle_alpha   90.00
_cell.angle_beta   90.00
_cell.angle_gamma   90.00
#
_symmetry.space_group_name_H-M   'P 1'
#
loop_
_entity.id
_entity.type
_entity.pdbx_description
1 polymer ?
#
loop_
_entity_poly.entity_id
_entity_poly.type
_entity_poly.pdbx_seq_one_letter_code
_entity_poly.pdbx_strand_id
1 'polypeptide(L)'
;MISPGFDFEDAPDQDMFLTRQESHDLFKQLLAPEKSEGATFYNNPLYLNFLKGEREYQCTAWSNPTYTVMGWRKPCYPLADEHVEHVQELFDQDIWEKYGVGKDPRCANCMMHCGFESATIFQALKTPKDWATLIKSGAAHKGGITAA
;
A
#
# COMPACT_ATOMS: atom_id res chain seq x y z
N MET A 1 3.61 -7.17 10.33
CA MET A 1 3.23 -6.31 9.19
C MET A 1 2.49 -7.21 8.22
N ILE A 2 1.39 -6.73 7.63
CA ILE A 2 0.55 -7.48 6.70
C ILE A 2 0.31 -6.67 5.42
N SER A 3 0.17 -7.36 4.30
CA SER A 3 -0.18 -6.80 2.99
C SER A 3 -0.88 -7.90 2.17
N PRO A 4 -1.89 -7.59 1.36
CA PRO A 4 -2.41 -8.51 0.36
C PRO A 4 -1.30 -8.94 -0.61
N GLY A 5 -1.39 -10.18 -1.08
CA GLY A 5 -0.73 -10.60 -2.30
C GLY A 5 -1.30 -9.82 -3.48
N PHE A 6 -0.47 -9.60 -4.50
CA PHE A 6 -0.82 -8.84 -5.68
C PHE A 6 -0.40 -9.63 -6.91
N ASP A 7 -1.32 -9.75 -7.86
CA ASP A 7 -1.09 -10.28 -9.19
C ASP A 7 -0.19 -9.33 -9.98
N PHE A 8 1.04 -9.77 -10.24
CA PHE A 8 1.91 -9.12 -11.20
C PHE A 8 2.28 -10.13 -12.29
N GLU A 9 2.44 -9.64 -13.52
CA GLU A 9 2.55 -10.45 -14.74
C GLU A 9 3.68 -11.47 -14.68
N ASP A 10 4.79 -11.13 -14.03
CA ASP A 10 5.95 -12.01 -13.88
C ASP A 10 5.75 -13.14 -12.84
N ALA A 11 4.64 -13.16 -12.09
CA ALA A 11 4.38 -14.21 -11.13
C ALA A 11 4.05 -15.54 -11.86
N PRO A 12 4.70 -16.65 -11.48
CA PRO A 12 4.58 -17.92 -12.21
C PRO A 12 3.21 -18.61 -12.04
N ASP A 13 2.49 -18.29 -10.97
CA ASP A 13 1.17 -18.83 -10.66
C ASP A 13 0.22 -17.67 -10.35
N GLN A 14 -0.71 -17.43 -11.26
CA GLN A 14 -1.65 -16.31 -11.21
C GLN A 14 -2.93 -16.66 -10.43
N ASP A 15 -3.21 -17.94 -10.19
CA ASP A 15 -4.48 -18.42 -9.62
C ASP A 15 -4.56 -18.21 -8.10
N MET A 16 -3.45 -17.81 -7.46
CA MET A 16 -3.39 -17.57 -6.02
C MET A 16 -3.74 -16.13 -5.60
N PHE A 17 -3.87 -15.21 -6.55
CA PHE A 17 -4.05 -13.80 -6.23
C PHE A 17 -5.52 -13.43 -6.09
N LEU A 18 -5.83 -12.69 -5.03
CA LEU A 18 -7.15 -12.18 -4.78
C LEU A 18 -7.38 -10.92 -5.60
N THR A 19 -8.60 -10.76 -6.11
CA THR A 19 -9.04 -9.46 -6.61
C THR A 19 -9.02 -8.42 -5.49
N ARG A 20 -9.06 -7.13 -5.86
CA ARG A 20 -9.15 -6.04 -4.89
C ARG A 20 -10.33 -6.20 -3.91
N GLN A 21 -11.49 -6.61 -4.42
CA GLN A 21 -12.69 -6.77 -3.62
C GLN A 21 -12.58 -7.95 -2.66
N GLU A 22 -12.07 -9.09 -3.14
CA GLU A 22 -11.82 -10.26 -2.29
C GLU A 22 -10.78 -9.97 -1.20
N SER A 23 -9.76 -9.17 -1.53
CA SER A 23 -8.79 -8.68 -0.55
C SER A 23 -9.47 -7.86 0.55
N HIS A 24 -10.35 -6.92 0.18
CA HIS A 24 -11.12 -6.14 1.15
C HIS A 24 -12.00 -7.03 2.04
N ASP A 25 -12.71 -7.99 1.46
CA ASP A 25 -13.57 -8.90 2.21
C ASP A 25 -12.79 -9.80 3.17
N LEU A 26 -11.60 -10.26 2.75
CA LEU A 26 -10.68 -11.03 3.60
C LEU A 26 -10.16 -10.19 4.76
N PHE A 27 -9.62 -8.99 4.51
CA PHE A 27 -9.03 -8.16 5.56
C PHE A 27 -10.09 -7.60 6.51
N LYS A 28 -11.32 -7.36 6.04
CA LYS A 28 -12.45 -7.01 6.89
C LYS A 28 -12.77 -8.12 7.90
N GLN A 29 -12.69 -9.38 7.48
CA GLN A 29 -12.89 -10.52 8.38
C GLN A 29 -11.68 -10.78 9.29
N LEU A 30 -10.45 -10.61 8.78
CA LEU A 30 -9.21 -10.84 9.51
C LEU A 30 -9.00 -9.80 10.63
N LEU A 31 -9.33 -8.54 10.34
CA LEU A 31 -9.15 -7.40 11.24
C LEU A 31 -10.41 -7.07 12.03
N ALA A 32 -11.38 -7.99 12.06
CA ALA A 32 -12.56 -7.85 12.90
C ALA A 32 -12.12 -7.97 14.38
N PRO A 33 -12.61 -7.10 15.29
CA PRO A 33 -12.12 -7.02 16.67
C PRO A 33 -12.08 -8.36 17.40
N GLU A 34 -13.06 -9.22 17.16
CA GLU A 34 -13.15 -10.56 17.76
C GLU A 34 -12.04 -11.53 17.32
N LYS A 35 -11.37 -11.27 16.19
CA LYS A 35 -10.27 -12.09 15.65
C LYS A 35 -8.90 -11.43 15.78
N SER A 36 -8.85 -10.11 15.90
CA SER A 36 -7.61 -9.34 15.99
C SER A 36 -7.25 -8.92 17.42
N GLU A 37 -8.08 -9.25 18.42
CA GLU A 37 -7.78 -8.98 19.82
C GLU A 37 -6.45 -9.65 20.24
N GLY A 38 -5.52 -8.83 20.73
CA GLY A 38 -4.17 -9.28 21.13
C GLY A 38 -3.16 -9.42 19.97
N ALA A 39 -3.58 -9.27 18.71
CA ALA A 39 -2.67 -9.28 17.57
C ALA A 39 -1.98 -7.92 17.39
N THR A 40 -0.65 -7.94 17.31
CA THR A 40 0.17 -6.74 17.11
C THR A 40 0.50 -6.55 15.63
N PHE A 41 -0.02 -5.48 15.02
CA PHE A 41 0.35 -5.07 13.67
C PHE A 41 1.36 -3.92 13.69
N TYR A 42 2.31 -3.94 12.76
CA TYR A 42 3.28 -2.86 12.60
C TYR A 42 2.87 -1.85 11.52
N ASN A 43 1.79 -2.13 10.79
CA ASN A 43 1.24 -1.26 9.78
C ASN A 43 0.51 -0.09 10.42
N ASN A 44 0.55 1.09 9.81
CA ASN A 44 -0.22 2.22 10.31
C ASN A 44 -1.76 1.94 10.28
N PRO A 45 -2.56 2.55 11.17
CA PRO A 45 -4.00 2.26 11.26
C PRO A 45 -4.81 2.72 10.04
N LEU A 46 -4.40 3.80 9.36
CA LEU A 46 -5.04 4.26 8.12
C LEU A 46 -4.84 3.24 7.00
N TYR A 47 -3.68 2.59 6.95
CA TYR A 47 -3.43 1.48 6.02
C TYR A 47 -4.27 0.25 6.37
N LEU A 48 -4.45 -0.08 7.65
CA LEU A 48 -5.39 -1.15 8.05
C LEU A 48 -6.84 -0.83 7.67
N ASN A 49 -7.27 0.42 7.80
CA ASN A 49 -8.59 0.87 7.35
C ASN A 49 -8.73 0.80 5.82
N PHE A 50 -7.66 1.10 5.09
CA PHE A 50 -7.58 0.87 3.65
C PHE A 50 -7.75 -0.62 3.30
N LEU A 51 -7.04 -1.52 4.00
CA LEU A 51 -7.18 -2.96 3.77
C LEU A 51 -8.61 -3.44 4.01
N LYS A 52 -9.30 -2.94 5.04
CA LYS A 52 -10.72 -3.23 5.31
C LYS A 52 -11.70 -2.64 4.29
N GLY A 53 -11.24 -1.82 3.33
CA GLY A 53 -12.10 -1.13 2.36
C GLY A 53 -12.85 0.07 2.92
N GLU A 54 -12.48 0.57 4.09
CA GLU A 54 -13.10 1.75 4.71
C GLU A 54 -12.61 3.06 4.09
N ARG A 55 -11.48 2.99 3.36
CA ARG A 55 -10.82 4.13 2.74
C ARG A 55 -10.21 3.72 1.41
N GLU A 56 -10.13 4.68 0.51
CA GLU A 56 -9.44 4.56 -0.76
C GLU A 56 -8.27 5.55 -0.81
N TYR A 57 -7.18 5.09 -1.42
CA TYR A 57 -5.97 5.89 -1.61
C TYR A 57 -5.45 5.65 -3.02
N GLN A 58 -4.70 6.61 -3.54
CA GLN A 58 -3.92 6.42 -4.76
C GLN A 58 -2.49 5.98 -4.42
N CYS A 59 -1.94 5.11 -5.25
CA CYS A 59 -0.60 4.56 -5.03
C CYS A 59 0.45 5.67 -5.12
N THR A 60 1.36 5.74 -4.14
CA THR A 60 2.53 6.62 -4.20
C THR A 60 3.81 5.80 -4.30
N ALA A 61 3.89 4.88 -5.27
CA ALA A 61 5.03 3.96 -5.35
C ALA A 61 6.40 4.65 -5.53
N TRP A 62 6.44 5.90 -6.01
CA TRP A 62 7.64 6.75 -6.01
C TRP A 62 8.21 7.02 -4.62
N SER A 63 7.46 6.81 -3.53
CA SER A 63 7.96 6.96 -2.16
C SER A 63 8.92 5.85 -1.74
N ASN A 64 8.93 4.73 -2.46
CA ASN A 64 9.79 3.57 -2.18
C ASN A 64 10.50 3.12 -3.47
N PRO A 65 11.49 3.90 -3.95
CA PRO A 65 12.23 3.58 -5.15
C PRO A 65 13.13 2.36 -4.91
N THR A 66 13.24 1.46 -5.89
CA THR A 66 14.09 0.27 -5.79
C THR A 66 15.25 0.34 -6.77
N TYR A 67 16.47 0.24 -6.25
CA TYR A 67 17.70 0.15 -7.04
C TYR A 67 18.16 -1.30 -7.17
N THR A 68 18.62 -1.67 -8.36
CA THR A 68 19.16 -2.99 -8.68
C THR A 68 20.48 -2.85 -9.43
N VAL A 69 21.14 -3.96 -9.76
CA VAL A 69 22.34 -3.97 -10.61
C VAL A 69 22.12 -3.34 -12.00
N MET A 70 20.86 -3.28 -12.46
CA MET A 70 20.48 -2.70 -13.74
C MET A 70 20.10 -1.21 -13.63
N GLY A 71 20.07 -0.63 -12.42
CA GLY A 71 19.62 0.74 -12.17
C GLY A 71 18.34 0.81 -11.32
N TRP A 72 17.72 1.99 -11.28
CA TRP A 72 16.45 2.24 -10.60
C TRP A 72 15.27 1.68 -11.40
N ARG A 73 14.42 0.87 -10.78
CA ARG A 73 13.22 0.28 -11.42
C ARG A 73 12.12 1.32 -11.62
N LYS A 74 11.61 1.46 -12.84
CA LYS A 74 10.55 2.41 -13.23
C LYS A 74 9.43 1.66 -13.97
N PRO A 75 8.13 1.94 -13.71
CA PRO A 75 7.61 2.99 -12.82
C PRO A 75 7.66 2.64 -11.33
N CYS A 76 7.63 1.34 -10.99
CA CYS A 76 7.64 0.88 -9.61
C CYS A 76 8.31 -0.49 -9.49
N TYR A 77 8.60 -0.90 -8.25
CA TYR A 77 9.30 -2.15 -7.96
C TYR A 77 8.68 -3.40 -8.62
N PRO A 78 7.34 -3.61 -8.60
CA PRO A 78 6.73 -4.78 -9.26
C PRO A 78 6.75 -4.71 -10.78
N LEU A 79 6.30 -3.60 -11.39
CA LEU A 79 6.14 -3.51 -12.85
C LEU A 79 7.47 -3.40 -13.58
N ALA A 80 8.33 -2.47 -13.13
CA ALA A 80 9.70 -2.29 -13.62
C ALA A 80 9.89 -2.40 -15.15
N ASP A 81 8.97 -1.78 -15.90
CA ASP A 81 8.98 -1.70 -17.37
C ASP A 81 10.34 -1.23 -17.92
N GLU A 82 11.07 -0.41 -17.17
CA GLU A 82 12.43 0.03 -17.51
C GLU A 82 13.34 0.19 -16.27
N HIS A 83 14.65 0.31 -16.53
CA HIS A 83 15.63 0.71 -15.51
C HIS A 83 16.32 2.01 -15.92
N VAL A 84 16.39 2.96 -14.98
CA VAL A 84 16.95 4.29 -15.19
C VAL A 84 18.15 4.54 -14.30
N GLU A 85 19.07 5.40 -14.73
CA GLU A 85 20.28 5.72 -13.97
C GLU A 85 20.01 6.74 -12.86
N HIS A 86 19.05 7.64 -13.08
CA HIS A 86 18.75 8.74 -12.18
C HIS A 86 17.40 8.55 -11.48
N VAL A 87 17.42 8.53 -10.14
CA VAL A 87 16.21 8.37 -9.31
C VAL A 87 15.17 9.47 -9.57
N GLN A 88 15.59 10.64 -10.03
CA GLN A 88 14.74 11.79 -10.32
C GLN A 88 13.68 11.46 -11.38
N GLU A 89 13.99 10.54 -12.29
CA GLU A 89 13.06 10.09 -13.32
C GLU A 89 11.85 9.34 -12.74
N LEU A 90 11.89 8.86 -11.49
CA LEU A 90 10.74 8.27 -10.80
C LEU A 90 9.80 9.32 -10.19
N PHE A 91 10.24 10.56 -10.03
CA PHE A 91 9.46 11.64 -9.42
C PHE A 91 8.68 12.48 -10.43
N ASP A 92 8.80 12.16 -11.72
CA ASP A 92 8.02 12.81 -12.77
C ASP A 92 6.53 12.51 -12.59
N GLN A 93 5.72 13.57 -12.52
CA GLN A 93 4.28 13.47 -12.29
C GLN A 93 3.58 12.80 -13.49
N ASP A 94 4.09 12.99 -14.70
CA ASP A 94 3.50 12.46 -15.94
C ASP A 94 3.47 10.92 -15.95
N ILE A 95 4.38 10.29 -15.20
CA ILE A 95 4.39 8.83 -14.98
C ILE A 95 3.21 8.43 -14.13
N TRP A 96 3.01 9.10 -12.99
CA TRP A 96 1.97 8.78 -12.02
C TRP A 96 0.57 9.24 -12.47
N GLU A 97 0.48 9.99 -13.56
CA GLU A 97 -0.77 10.18 -14.29
C GLU A 97 -1.23 8.92 -15.02
N LYS A 98 -0.29 8.06 -15.45
CA LYS A 98 -0.54 6.82 -16.21
C LYS A 98 -0.69 5.60 -15.31
N TYR A 99 0.04 5.56 -14.19
CA TYR A 99 0.04 4.42 -13.27
C TYR A 99 -0.82 4.66 -12.03
N GLY A 100 -1.43 3.59 -11.52
CA GLY A 100 -2.27 3.60 -10.32
C GLY A 100 -3.63 2.93 -10.53
N VAL A 101 -4.37 2.78 -9.44
CA VAL A 101 -5.68 2.13 -9.45
C VAL A 101 -6.65 2.95 -10.30
N GLY A 102 -7.26 2.31 -11.30
CA GLY A 102 -8.17 2.96 -12.26
C GLY A 102 -7.47 3.65 -13.43
N LYS A 103 -6.13 3.58 -13.52
CA LYS A 103 -5.34 4.19 -14.61
C LYS A 103 -4.64 3.15 -15.48
N ASP A 104 -3.94 2.21 -14.84
CA ASP A 104 -3.30 1.07 -15.50
C ASP A 104 -4.02 -0.22 -15.06
N PRO A 105 -4.45 -1.11 -15.99
CA PRO A 105 -5.13 -2.35 -15.65
C PRO A 105 -4.29 -3.26 -14.74
N ARG A 106 -2.95 -3.25 -14.89
CA ARG A 106 -2.03 -4.00 -14.02
C ARG A 106 -2.08 -3.51 -12.59
N CYS A 107 -2.46 -2.25 -12.35
CA CYS A 107 -2.58 -1.69 -11.00
C CYS A 107 -3.95 -1.92 -10.36
N ALA A 108 -4.93 -2.52 -11.04
CA ALA A 108 -6.32 -2.59 -10.58
C ALA A 108 -6.46 -3.27 -9.21
N ASN A 109 -5.75 -4.37 -9.01
CA ASN A 109 -5.76 -5.16 -7.77
C ASN A 109 -4.66 -4.76 -6.79
N CYS A 110 -3.78 -3.82 -7.16
CA CYS A 110 -2.63 -3.46 -6.33
C CYS A 110 -3.07 -2.79 -5.03
N MET A 111 -2.66 -3.40 -3.92
CA MET A 111 -2.84 -2.91 -2.55
C MET A 111 -1.55 -3.06 -1.74
N MET A 112 -0.40 -3.08 -2.43
CA MET A 112 0.91 -3.36 -1.85
C MET A 112 1.32 -2.30 -0.82
N HIS A 113 1.74 -2.76 0.35
CA HIS A 113 2.17 -1.92 1.46
C HIS A 113 3.15 -0.80 1.08
N CYS A 114 4.18 -1.10 0.29
CA CYS A 114 5.25 -0.16 -0.04
C CYS A 114 4.77 1.13 -0.75
N GLY A 115 3.67 1.06 -1.52
CA GLY A 115 3.10 2.22 -2.19
C GLY A 115 1.94 2.86 -1.43
N PHE A 116 1.14 2.08 -0.72
CA PHE A 116 -0.08 2.57 -0.06
C PHE A 116 0.14 3.03 1.38
N GLU A 117 1.12 2.49 2.10
CA GLU A 117 1.41 2.99 3.44
C GLU A 117 1.91 4.44 3.39
N SER A 118 2.82 4.77 2.48
CA SER A 118 3.22 6.17 2.27
C SER A 118 2.06 7.05 1.81
N ALA A 119 1.19 6.56 0.91
CA ALA A 119 0.02 7.30 0.46
C ALA A 119 -0.89 7.70 1.63
N THR A 120 -1.10 6.79 2.58
CA THR A 120 -1.91 7.09 3.77
C THR A 120 -1.24 8.12 4.68
N ILE A 121 0.09 8.12 4.80
CA ILE A 121 0.86 9.13 5.56
C ILE A 121 0.75 10.50 4.88
N PHE A 122 0.94 10.58 3.57
CA PHE A 122 0.79 11.84 2.82
C PHE A 122 -0.62 12.42 2.94
N GLN A 123 -1.66 11.57 2.93
CA GLN A 123 -3.03 12.02 3.16
C GLN A 123 -3.23 12.53 4.59
N ALA A 124 -2.63 11.85 5.58
CA ALA A 124 -2.72 12.27 6.97
C ALA A 124 -2.09 13.64 7.21
N LEU A 125 -0.97 13.95 6.55
CA LEU A 125 -0.34 15.27 6.63
C LEU A 125 -1.22 16.40 6.06
N LYS A 126 -2.12 16.08 5.12
CA LYS A 126 -3.06 17.04 4.53
C LYS A 126 -4.36 17.18 5.33
N THR A 127 -4.69 16.19 6.16
CA THR A 127 -5.99 16.08 6.83
C THR A 127 -5.82 16.06 8.35
N PRO A 128 -6.15 17.15 9.07
CA PRO A 128 -5.95 17.25 10.53
C PRO A 128 -6.59 16.11 11.34
N LYS A 129 -7.76 15.62 10.89
CA LYS A 129 -8.45 14.48 11.50
C LYS A 129 -7.61 13.20 11.42
N ASP A 130 -7.05 12.90 10.27
CA ASP A 130 -6.25 11.69 10.03
C ASP A 130 -4.90 11.77 10.76
N TRP A 131 -4.31 12.96 10.82
CA TRP A 131 -3.13 13.21 11.64
C TRP A 131 -3.38 12.96 13.13
N ALA A 132 -4.52 13.46 13.64
CA ALA A 132 -4.94 13.18 15.01
C ALA A 132 -5.19 11.68 15.25
N THR A 133 -5.75 10.96 14.27
CA THR A 133 -5.90 9.50 14.33
C THR A 133 -4.55 8.80 14.47
N LEU A 134 -3.55 9.15 13.65
CA LEU A 134 -2.21 8.57 13.72
C LEU A 134 -1.53 8.82 15.08
N ILE A 135 -1.66 10.03 15.63
CA ILE A 135 -1.08 10.36 16.94
C ILE A 135 -1.76 9.59 18.06
N LYS A 136 -3.10 9.56 18.06
CA LYS A 136 -3.86 8.86 19.10
C LYS A 136 -3.57 7.36 19.08
N SER A 137 -3.49 6.74 17.90
CA SER A 137 -3.10 5.33 17.78
C SER A 137 -1.66 5.09 18.21
N GLY A 138 -0.73 6.00 17.90
CA GLY A 138 0.67 5.87 18.32
C GLY A 138 0.85 6.02 19.83
N ALA A 139 0.06 6.88 20.49
CA ALA A 139 0.10 7.09 21.93
C ALA A 139 -0.62 6.01 22.74
N ALA A 140 -1.72 5.45 22.21
CA ALA A 140 -2.51 4.42 22.88
C ALA A 140 -1.86 3.03 22.87
N HIS A 141 -0.98 2.74 21.91
CA HIS A 141 -0.46 1.39 21.67
C HIS A 141 1.07 1.31 21.77
N LYS A 142 1.60 1.22 23.00
CA LYS A 142 3.05 1.14 23.34
C LYS A 142 3.80 -0.12 22.84
N GLY A 143 3.24 -0.92 21.94
CA GLY A 143 3.85 -2.18 21.50
C GLY A 143 3.50 -2.63 20.08
N GLY A 144 2.88 -1.77 19.28
CA GLY A 144 2.38 -2.07 17.94
C GLY A 144 0.87 -1.96 17.86
N ILE A 145 0.39 -1.66 16.66
CA ILE A 145 -0.97 -1.25 16.34
C ILE A 145 -1.85 -2.48 16.44
N THR A 146 -2.60 -2.59 17.53
CA THR A 146 -3.66 -3.59 17.66
C THR A 146 -4.78 -3.15 16.72
N ALA A 147 -5.26 -4.04 15.85
CA ALA A 147 -6.41 -3.72 15.02
C ALA A 147 -7.65 -3.70 15.92
N ALA A 148 -8.00 -2.50 16.37
CA ALA A 148 -9.20 -2.19 17.13
C ALA A 148 -9.99 -1.11 16.38
#